data_AF-A0A3Q2PWX8-F1
#
_entry.id   AF-A0A3Q2PWX8-F1
#
_cell.length_a   1.000
_cell.length_b   1.000
_cell.length_c   1.000
_cell.angle_alpha   90.00
_cell.angle_beta   90.00
_cell.angle_gamma   90.00
#
_symmetry.space_group_name_H-M   'P 1'
#
loop_
_entity.id
_entity.type
_entity.pdbx_description
1 polymer ?
#
loop_
_entity_poly.entity_id
_entity_poly.type
_entity_poly.pdbx_seq_one_letter_code
_entity_poly.pdbx_strand_id
1 'polypeptide(L)'
;MASSLIGFPLRRGVVSVKFRETSFDLLKDLLSNLNKVNKDNLDGLSTCSGGFKQRKLVEYIFLITQKLRLDPMVGYHAVELLQRFMVKQLTVMLAAIPTQGATSCEDVIFDNLKDSFPLTLFSCVLLANKMFLHHNMIDISTAVRFLHSLGISISKQNLLESELMVFKGLDYRLSVLNPLVYVEVILEVLGKVFG
;
A
#
# COMPACT_ATOMS: atom_id res chain seq x y z
N MET A 1 30.07 6.51 -29.96
CA MET A 1 30.13 5.67 -28.74
C MET A 1 30.56 6.56 -27.58
N ALA A 2 29.62 6.88 -26.67
CA ALA A 2 29.88 7.20 -25.28
C ALA A 2 28.53 7.56 -24.66
N SER A 3 28.15 6.74 -23.69
CA SER A 3 26.92 6.71 -22.94
C SER A 3 26.84 7.89 -21.97
N SER A 4 25.70 8.55 -21.89
CA SER A 4 25.32 9.31 -20.68
C SER A 4 24.03 8.74 -20.10
N LEU A 5 24.23 8.00 -19.01
CA LEU A 5 23.21 7.58 -18.07
C LEU A 5 22.58 8.81 -17.45
N ILE A 6 21.35 9.13 -17.83
CA ILE A 6 20.48 9.95 -16.98
C ILE A 6 19.49 8.98 -16.34
N GLY A 7 19.97 8.30 -15.30
CA GLY A 7 19.10 7.73 -14.29
C GLY A 7 18.44 8.90 -13.58
N PHE A 8 17.17 9.18 -13.88
CA PHE A 8 16.39 10.10 -13.07
C PHE A 8 16.19 9.47 -11.70
N PRO A 9 16.76 10.03 -10.62
CA PRO A 9 16.27 9.70 -9.30
C PRO A 9 14.82 10.21 -9.27
N LEU A 10 13.86 9.32 -9.01
CA LEU A 10 12.48 9.70 -8.75
C LEU A 10 12.50 10.57 -7.48
N ARG A 11 12.73 11.87 -7.66
CA ARG A 11 12.87 12.84 -6.59
C ARG A 11 11.48 12.98 -5.99
N ARG A 12 11.37 12.46 -4.77
CA ARG A 12 10.24 12.52 -3.85
C ARG A 12 9.82 13.98 -3.64
N GLY A 13 8.92 14.44 -4.49
CA GLY A 13 8.00 15.54 -4.25
C GLY A 13 6.63 15.02 -4.64
N VAL A 14 5.59 15.35 -3.88
CA VAL A 14 4.24 15.28 -4.41
C VAL A 14 4.28 16.04 -5.72
N VAL A 15 4.26 15.33 -6.85
CA VAL A 15 4.06 16.00 -8.13
C VAL A 15 2.63 16.47 -8.05
N SER A 16 2.41 17.71 -7.60
CA SER A 16 1.15 18.38 -7.85
C SER A 16 1.14 18.64 -9.35
N VAL A 17 0.79 17.62 -10.12
CA VAL A 17 0.49 17.76 -11.53
C VAL A 17 -0.73 18.66 -11.57
N LYS A 18 -0.52 19.95 -11.85
CA LYS A 18 -1.66 20.81 -12.16
C LYS A 18 -2.24 20.28 -13.46
N PHE A 19 -3.51 19.92 -13.39
CA PHE A 19 -4.25 19.36 -14.50
C PHE A 19 -4.12 20.28 -15.72
N ARG A 20 -3.76 19.71 -16.88
CA ARG A 20 -3.44 20.38 -18.15
C ARG A 20 -2.13 21.19 -18.21
N GLU A 21 -1.27 21.22 -17.20
CA GLU A 21 -0.02 22.02 -17.28
C GLU A 21 1.21 21.22 -17.73
N THR A 22 1.14 19.88 -17.75
CA THR A 22 2.30 19.02 -18.08
C THR A 22 2.50 18.92 -19.59
N SER A 23 3.76 18.93 -20.05
CA SER A 23 4.07 18.74 -21.46
C SER A 23 3.74 17.32 -21.93
N PHE A 24 3.35 17.19 -23.20
CA PHE A 24 2.99 15.90 -23.77
C PHE A 24 4.15 14.89 -23.74
N ASP A 25 5.38 15.35 -23.98
CA ASP A 25 6.57 14.49 -23.93
C ASP A 25 6.81 13.93 -22.52
N LEU A 26 6.67 14.76 -21.48
CA LEU A 26 6.77 14.32 -20.08
C LEU A 26 5.69 13.30 -19.72
N LEU A 27 4.45 13.53 -20.18
CA LEU A 27 3.35 12.59 -19.95
C LEU A 27 3.57 11.25 -20.67
N LYS A 28 4.11 11.28 -21.89
CA LYS A 28 4.44 10.08 -22.66
C LYS A 28 5.55 9.26 -22.01
N ASP A 29 6.58 9.92 -21.50
CA ASP A 29 7.66 9.28 -20.76
C ASP A 29 7.16 8.70 -19.44
N LEU A 30 6.33 9.45 -18.70
CA LEU A 30 5.70 8.98 -17.48
C LEU A 30 4.82 7.75 -17.75
N LEU A 31 3.96 7.78 -18.76
CA LEU A 31 3.09 6.66 -19.12
C LEU A 31 3.90 5.43 -19.54
N SER A 32 4.99 5.63 -20.28
CA SER A 32 5.89 4.56 -20.69
C SER A 32 6.59 3.91 -19.48
N ASN A 33 7.02 4.73 -18.51
CA ASN A 33 7.58 4.26 -17.24
C ASN A 33 6.52 3.50 -16.41
N LEU A 34 5.33 4.07 -16.24
CA LEU A 34 4.22 3.43 -15.54
C LEU A 34 3.86 2.06 -16.15
N ASN A 35 3.83 1.97 -17.48
CA ASN A 35 3.58 0.72 -18.19
C ASN A 35 4.70 -0.31 -17.95
N LYS A 36 5.98 0.13 -17.99
CA LYS A 36 7.11 -0.74 -17.68
C LYS A 36 7.02 -1.29 -16.25
N VAL A 37 6.86 -0.39 -15.27
CA VAL A 37 6.72 -0.78 -13.85
C VAL A 37 5.52 -1.71 -13.64
N ASN A 38 4.41 -1.48 -14.34
CA ASN A 38 3.25 -2.37 -14.27
C ASN A 38 3.56 -3.77 -14.82
N LYS A 39 4.25 -3.88 -15.96
CA LYS A 39 4.67 -5.18 -16.52
C LYS A 39 5.61 -5.91 -15.57
N ASP A 40 6.63 -5.22 -15.05
CA ASP A 40 7.57 -5.78 -14.09
C ASP A 40 6.83 -6.30 -12.82
N ASN A 41 5.80 -5.57 -12.36
CA ASN A 41 4.97 -6.02 -11.24
C ASN A 41 4.10 -7.24 -11.58
N LEU A 42 3.55 -7.31 -12.80
CA LEU A 42 2.73 -8.44 -13.27
C LEU A 42 3.58 -9.71 -13.41
N ASP A 43 4.79 -9.59 -13.92
CA ASP A 43 5.72 -10.70 -14.11
C ASP A 43 6.24 -11.25 -12.76
N GLY A 44 6.28 -10.41 -11.73
CA GLY A 44 6.72 -10.76 -10.37
C GLY A 44 5.60 -11.18 -9.40
N LEU A 45 4.36 -11.37 -9.86
CA LEU A 45 3.26 -11.71 -8.97
C LEU A 45 3.41 -13.10 -8.35
N SER A 46 3.23 -13.18 -7.04
CA SER A 46 3.04 -14.47 -6.36
C SER A 46 1.64 -15.02 -6.62
N THR A 47 1.45 -16.32 -6.42
CA THR A 47 0.15 -17.00 -6.51
C THR A 47 -0.90 -16.41 -5.55
N CYS A 48 -0.49 -15.76 -4.46
CA CYS A 48 -1.37 -15.12 -3.49
C CYS A 48 -1.70 -13.65 -3.81
N SER A 49 -1.27 -13.15 -4.98
CA SER A 49 -1.48 -11.76 -5.38
C SER A 49 -2.96 -11.45 -5.60
N GLY A 50 -3.42 -10.29 -5.12
CA GLY A 50 -4.81 -9.85 -5.21
C GLY A 50 -5.75 -10.40 -4.13
N GLY A 51 -5.34 -11.43 -3.37
CA GLY A 51 -6.16 -12.03 -2.31
C GLY A 51 -6.57 -11.06 -1.19
N PHE A 52 -5.79 -10.01 -0.95
CA PHE A 52 -6.07 -8.95 0.03
C PHE A 52 -6.68 -7.69 -0.57
N LYS A 53 -7.10 -7.74 -1.85
CA LYS A 53 -7.91 -6.70 -2.50
C LYS A 53 -9.38 -7.10 -2.64
N GLN A 54 -9.84 -8.08 -1.85
CA GLN A 54 -11.25 -8.48 -1.82
C GLN A 54 -12.14 -7.33 -1.33
N ARG A 55 -13.35 -7.25 -1.91
CA ARG A 55 -14.31 -6.17 -1.65
C ARG A 55 -14.49 -5.82 -0.18
N LYS A 56 -14.77 -6.81 0.67
CA LYS A 56 -15.02 -6.60 2.12
C LYS A 56 -13.84 -5.98 2.84
N LEU A 57 -12.63 -6.41 2.50
CA LEU A 57 -11.40 -5.93 3.12
C LEU A 57 -11.09 -4.49 2.69
N VAL A 58 -11.25 -4.21 1.39
CA VAL A 58 -11.10 -2.86 0.84
C VAL A 58 -12.13 -1.92 1.47
N GLU A 59 -13.40 -2.33 1.54
CA GLU A 59 -14.48 -1.57 2.18
C GLU A 59 -14.15 -1.26 3.65
N TYR A 60 -13.63 -2.23 4.40
CA TYR A 60 -13.24 -2.01 5.78
C TYR A 60 -12.13 -0.96 5.93
N ILE A 61 -11.12 -0.99 5.06
CA ILE A 61 -10.06 0.03 5.04
C ILE A 61 -10.66 1.42 4.76
N PHE A 62 -11.54 1.54 3.77
CA PHE A 62 -12.19 2.82 3.46
C PHE A 62 -13.14 3.31 4.56
N LEU A 63 -13.81 2.41 5.28
CA LEU A 63 -14.62 2.79 6.44
C LEU A 63 -13.76 3.33 7.58
N ILE A 64 -12.56 2.77 7.80
CA ILE A 64 -11.60 3.29 8.78
C ILE A 64 -11.14 4.68 8.37
N THR A 65 -10.71 4.87 7.12
CA THR A 65 -10.25 6.18 6.66
C THR A 65 -11.36 7.22 6.71
N GLN A 66 -12.59 6.86 6.37
CA GLN A 66 -13.76 7.73 6.50
C GLN A 66 -14.05 8.11 7.96
N LYS A 67 -14.07 7.14 8.88
CA LYS A 67 -14.29 7.40 10.32
C LYS A 67 -13.22 8.32 10.92
N LEU A 68 -11.98 8.17 10.47
CA LEU A 68 -10.84 8.99 10.89
C LEU A 68 -10.72 10.30 10.10
N ARG A 69 -11.61 10.55 9.14
CA ARG A 69 -11.63 11.74 8.27
C ARG A 69 -10.30 11.96 7.54
N LEU A 70 -9.75 10.89 6.97
CA LEU A 70 -8.51 10.92 6.21
C LEU A 70 -8.79 11.18 4.72
N ASP A 71 -7.75 11.63 4.02
CA ASP A 71 -7.80 11.76 2.56
C ASP A 71 -8.12 10.40 1.92
N PRO A 72 -8.99 10.34 0.89
CA PRO A 72 -9.27 9.09 0.18
C PRO A 72 -8.01 8.36 -0.31
N MET A 73 -6.95 9.08 -0.70
CA MET A 73 -5.66 8.52 -1.12
C MET A 73 -5.03 7.62 -0.05
N VAL A 74 -5.25 7.93 1.24
CA VAL A 74 -4.77 7.09 2.34
C VAL A 74 -5.35 5.69 2.24
N GLY A 75 -6.63 5.55 1.87
CA GLY A 75 -7.30 4.27 1.72
C GLY A 75 -6.69 3.43 0.60
N TYR A 76 -6.54 4.02 -0.59
CA TYR A 76 -5.91 3.34 -1.72
C TYR A 76 -4.48 2.90 -1.41
N HIS A 77 -3.71 3.77 -0.76
CA HIS A 77 -2.33 3.46 -0.39
C HIS A 77 -2.26 2.37 0.68
N ALA A 78 -3.13 2.41 1.69
CA ALA A 78 -3.20 1.39 2.73
C ALA A 78 -3.54 0.00 2.16
N VAL A 79 -4.43 -0.08 1.16
CA VAL A 79 -4.75 -1.33 0.45
C VAL A 79 -3.49 -1.91 -0.23
N GLU A 80 -2.71 -1.07 -0.91
CA GLU A 80 -1.47 -1.52 -1.56
C GLU A 80 -0.40 -1.96 -0.55
N LEU A 81 -0.25 -1.24 0.57
CA LEU A 81 0.66 -1.62 1.65
C LEU A 81 0.26 -2.97 2.27
N LEU A 82 -1.03 -3.15 2.56
CA LEU A 82 -1.54 -4.39 3.15
C LEU A 82 -1.33 -5.58 2.22
N GLN A 83 -1.71 -5.46 0.95
CA GLN A 83 -1.52 -6.52 -0.03
C GLN A 83 -0.04 -6.94 -0.12
N ARG A 84 0.87 -5.97 -0.22
CA ARG A 84 2.31 -6.25 -0.34
C ARG A 84 2.87 -6.91 0.92
N PHE A 85 2.49 -6.41 2.09
CA PHE A 85 2.95 -6.95 3.36
C PHE A 85 2.44 -8.38 3.55
N MET A 86 1.14 -8.60 3.35
CA MET A 86 0.53 -9.91 3.58
C MET A 86 1.02 -10.98 2.61
N VAL A 87 1.24 -10.63 1.34
CA VAL A 87 1.87 -11.56 0.38
C VAL A 87 3.24 -11.98 0.88
N LYS A 88 4.09 -11.02 1.28
CA LYS A 88 5.45 -11.33 1.73
C LYS A 88 5.43 -12.14 3.03
N GLN A 89 4.56 -11.78 3.97
CA GLN A 89 4.39 -12.49 5.23
C GLN A 89 3.94 -13.94 4.99
N LEU A 90 2.98 -14.16 4.10
CA LEU A 90 2.53 -15.50 3.71
C LEU A 90 3.64 -16.30 3.02
N THR A 91 4.40 -15.69 2.10
CA THR A 91 5.51 -16.37 1.44
C THR A 91 6.57 -16.84 2.45
N VAL A 92 6.88 -16.02 3.45
CA VAL A 92 7.80 -16.40 4.53
C VAL A 92 7.24 -17.54 5.38
N MET A 93 5.95 -17.46 5.77
CA MET A 93 5.32 -18.52 6.55
C MET A 93 5.25 -19.84 5.79
N LEU A 94 4.88 -19.82 4.51
CA LEU A 94 4.84 -21.01 3.65
C LEU A 94 6.23 -21.63 3.48
N ALA A 95 7.27 -20.83 3.36
CA ALA A 95 8.66 -21.33 3.26
C ALA A 95 9.18 -21.94 4.57
N ALA A 96 8.60 -21.57 5.71
CA ALA A 96 8.99 -22.08 7.03
C ALA A 96 8.31 -23.41 7.41
N ILE A 97 7.27 -23.83 6.70
CA ILE A 97 6.51 -25.07 7.01
C ILE A 97 7.22 -26.28 6.38
N PRO A 98 7.61 -27.31 7.16
CA PRO A 98 8.21 -28.52 6.63
C PRO A 98 7.22 -29.29 5.74
N THR A 99 7.72 -29.85 4.63
CA THR A 99 6.96 -30.54 3.57
C THR A 99 6.32 -31.88 3.97
N GLN A 100 5.88 -32.06 5.21
CA GLN A 100 5.27 -33.31 5.69
C GLN A 100 3.93 -33.04 6.39
N GLY A 101 2.83 -33.45 5.75
CA GLY A 101 1.49 -33.51 6.35
C GLY A 101 0.48 -32.55 5.73
N ALA A 102 -0.23 -33.00 4.69
CA ALA A 102 -1.07 -32.18 3.80
C ALA A 102 -2.45 -31.78 4.35
N THR A 103 -2.68 -31.72 5.68
CA THR A 103 -4.01 -31.41 6.23
C THR A 103 -4.04 -30.48 7.46
N SER A 104 -3.04 -29.60 7.66
CA SER A 104 -3.13 -28.56 8.73
C SER A 104 -2.36 -27.26 8.47
N CYS A 105 -1.73 -27.11 7.29
CA CYS A 105 -0.88 -25.95 6.98
C CYS A 105 -1.68 -24.64 6.90
N GLU A 106 -2.84 -24.66 6.26
CA GLU A 106 -3.69 -23.47 6.09
C GLU A 106 -4.29 -22.99 7.42
N ASP A 107 -4.75 -23.92 8.26
CA ASP A 107 -5.30 -23.60 9.58
C ASP A 107 -4.24 -22.97 10.50
N VAL A 108 -3.01 -23.49 10.50
CA VAL A 108 -1.90 -22.91 11.26
C VAL A 108 -1.54 -21.51 10.77
N ILE A 109 -1.54 -21.28 9.45
CA ILE A 109 -1.31 -19.94 8.88
C ILE A 109 -2.44 -18.98 9.27
N PHE A 110 -3.68 -19.46 9.20
CA PHE A 110 -4.86 -18.67 9.53
C PHE A 110 -4.87 -18.28 11.01
N ASP A 111 -4.62 -19.22 11.92
CA ASP A 111 -4.57 -18.97 13.36
C ASP A 111 -3.45 -17.97 13.72
N ASN A 112 -2.28 -18.08 13.07
CA ASN A 112 -1.18 -17.11 13.26
C ASN A 112 -1.52 -15.70 12.77
N LEU A 113 -2.33 -15.58 11.71
CA LEU A 113 -2.68 -14.30 11.11
C LEU A 113 -3.89 -13.65 11.76
N LYS A 114 -4.90 -14.43 12.15
CA LYS A 114 -6.22 -13.94 12.58
C LYS A 114 -6.13 -12.87 13.68
N ASP A 115 -5.30 -13.12 14.69
CA ASP A 115 -5.20 -12.24 15.85
C ASP A 115 -4.37 -10.97 15.56
N SER A 116 -3.39 -11.07 14.65
CA SER A 116 -2.52 -9.96 14.27
C SER A 116 -3.04 -9.14 13.10
N PHE A 117 -4.00 -9.67 12.34
CA PHE A 117 -4.49 -9.09 11.09
C PHE A 117 -5.18 -7.72 11.29
N PRO A 118 -6.10 -7.52 12.26
CA PRO A 118 -6.72 -6.21 12.45
C PRO A 118 -5.71 -5.12 12.78
N LEU A 119 -4.71 -5.44 13.61
CA LEU A 119 -3.65 -4.52 13.97
C LEU A 119 -2.73 -4.22 12.79
N THR A 120 -2.36 -5.25 12.01
CA THR A 120 -1.58 -5.11 10.77
C THR A 120 -2.27 -4.21 9.76
N LEU A 121 -3.56 -4.43 9.53
CA LEU A 121 -4.39 -3.61 8.64
C LEU A 121 -4.39 -2.16 9.09
N PHE A 122 -4.61 -1.92 10.38
CA PHE A 122 -4.64 -0.57 10.92
C PHE A 122 -3.26 0.12 10.85
N SER A 123 -2.19 -0.63 11.08
CA SER A 123 -0.80 -0.17 10.90
C SER A 123 -0.53 0.27 9.45
N CYS A 124 -1.05 -0.44 8.44
CA CYS A 124 -0.98 0.00 7.04
C CYS A 124 -1.68 1.35 6.82
N VAL A 125 -2.84 1.59 7.47
CA VAL A 125 -3.55 2.87 7.41
C VAL A 125 -2.74 4.00 8.04
N LEU A 126 -2.14 3.76 9.21
CA LEU A 126 -1.30 4.76 9.89
C LEU A 126 -0.05 5.11 9.08
N LEU A 127 0.63 4.12 8.52
CA LEU A 127 1.78 4.33 7.63
C LEU A 127 1.38 5.11 6.38
N ALA A 128 0.25 4.75 5.74
CA ALA A 128 -0.27 5.48 4.60
C ALA A 128 -0.59 6.93 4.97
N ASN A 129 -1.23 7.19 6.10
CA ASN A 129 -1.54 8.56 6.53
C ASN A 129 -0.29 9.42 6.71
N LYS A 130 0.78 8.85 7.28
CA LYS A 130 2.08 9.53 7.44
C LYS A 130 2.76 9.87 6.11
N MET A 131 2.42 9.20 5.01
CA MET A 131 2.92 9.53 3.68
C MET A 131 2.26 10.79 3.09
N PHE A 132 1.06 11.16 3.57
CA PHE A 132 0.28 12.30 3.09
C PHE A 132 0.22 13.41 4.15
N LEU A 133 1.40 13.95 4.51
CA LEU A 133 1.59 14.95 5.58
C LEU A 133 0.77 16.24 5.45
N HIS A 134 0.14 16.48 4.29
CA HIS A 134 -0.73 17.63 4.06
C HIS A 134 -2.15 17.43 4.63
N HIS A 135 -2.46 16.26 5.20
CA HIS A 135 -3.77 15.95 5.77
C HIS A 135 -3.67 15.50 7.23
N ASN A 136 -4.82 15.55 7.90
CA ASN A 136 -5.03 15.30 9.33
C ASN A 136 -4.16 14.17 9.89
N MET A 137 -3.07 14.53 10.57
CA MET A 137 -2.14 13.55 11.13
C MET A 137 -2.76 12.89 12.36
N ILE A 138 -2.89 11.57 12.32
CA ILE A 138 -3.39 10.80 13.46
C ILE A 138 -2.26 10.66 14.48
N ASP A 139 -2.46 11.21 15.68
CA ASP A 139 -1.59 10.92 16.81
C ASP A 139 -1.84 9.50 17.35
N ILE A 140 -0.81 8.93 17.97
CA ILE A 140 -0.85 7.57 18.51
C ILE A 140 -1.94 7.34 19.56
N SER A 141 -2.28 8.35 20.36
CA SER A 141 -3.31 8.23 21.40
C SER A 141 -4.71 8.19 20.79
N THR A 142 -4.93 8.95 19.72
CA THR A 142 -6.16 8.91 18.91
C THR A 142 -6.29 7.58 18.19
N ALA A 143 -5.20 7.05 17.62
CA ALA A 143 -5.14 5.73 17.00
C ALA A 143 -5.52 4.60 17.99
N VAL A 144 -4.93 4.59 19.19
CA VAL A 144 -5.26 3.62 20.25
C VAL A 144 -6.72 3.72 20.68
N ARG A 145 -7.22 4.94 20.90
CA ARG A 145 -8.63 5.17 21.29
C ARG A 145 -9.60 4.67 20.23
N PHE A 146 -9.26 4.85 18.96
CA PHE A 146 -10.05 4.32 17.85
C PHE A 146 -10.09 2.79 17.88
N LEU A 147 -8.94 2.12 18.04
CA LEU A 147 -8.90 0.65 18.17
C LEU A 147 -9.70 0.15 19.38
N HIS A 148 -9.63 0.84 20.52
CA HIS A 148 -10.44 0.52 21.70
C HIS A 148 -11.93 0.63 21.41
N SER A 149 -12.36 1.63 20.62
CA SER A 149 -13.76 1.78 20.20
C SER A 149 -14.26 0.65 19.28
N LEU A 150 -13.33 -0.10 18.67
CA LEU A 150 -13.62 -1.30 17.87
C LEU A 150 -13.50 -2.59 18.69
N GLY A 151 -13.29 -2.51 20.01
CA GLY A 151 -13.11 -3.66 20.90
C GLY A 151 -11.69 -4.22 20.93
N ILE A 152 -10.70 -3.54 20.32
CA ILE A 152 -9.31 -3.97 20.28
C ILE A 152 -8.51 -3.22 21.35
N SER A 153 -8.31 -3.86 22.50
CA SER A 153 -7.52 -3.32 23.60
C SER A 153 -6.03 -3.47 23.33
N ILE A 154 -5.37 -2.35 23.02
CA ILE A 154 -3.94 -2.32 22.70
C ILE A 154 -3.21 -1.19 23.45
N SER A 155 -1.92 -1.40 23.76
CA SER A 155 -1.05 -0.36 24.28
C SER A 155 -0.49 0.51 23.14
N LYS A 156 -0.04 1.73 23.45
CA LYS A 156 0.69 2.58 22.48
C LYS A 156 1.93 1.86 21.94
N GLN A 157 2.65 1.15 22.81
CA GLN A 157 3.88 0.45 22.46
C GLN A 157 3.61 -0.65 21.43
N ASN A 158 2.61 -1.50 21.66
CA ASN A 158 2.29 -2.60 20.76
C ASN A 158 1.82 -2.09 19.39
N LEU A 159 1.11 -0.94 19.36
CA LEU A 159 0.72 -0.31 18.10
C LEU A 159 1.95 0.16 17.30
N LEU A 160 2.92 0.82 17.95
CA LEU A 160 4.17 1.23 17.29
C LEU A 160 4.99 0.04 16.81
N GLU A 161 5.05 -1.03 17.60
CA GLU A 161 5.76 -2.25 17.24
C GLU A 161 5.13 -2.92 16.00
N SER A 162 3.80 -2.99 15.93
CA SER A 162 3.11 -3.47 14.73
C SER A 162 3.36 -2.57 13.53
N GLU A 163 3.33 -1.24 13.72
CA GLU A 163 3.62 -0.31 12.64
C GLU A 163 5.04 -0.48 12.10
N LEU A 164 6.01 -0.63 13.01
CA LEU A 164 7.41 -0.89 12.68
C LEU A 164 7.61 -2.26 12.02
N MET A 165 6.88 -3.29 12.46
CA MET A 165 6.88 -4.61 11.84
C MET A 165 6.43 -4.53 10.38
N VAL A 166 5.32 -3.82 10.10
CA VAL A 166 4.84 -3.63 8.73
C VAL A 166 5.86 -2.86 7.89
N PHE A 167 6.42 -1.79 8.45
CA PHE A 167 7.40 -0.96 7.75
C PHE A 167 8.67 -1.74 7.39
N LYS A 168 9.19 -2.53 8.33
CA LYS A 168 10.33 -3.44 8.11
C LYS A 168 9.99 -4.56 7.14
N GLY A 169 8.81 -5.17 7.29
CA GLY A 169 8.34 -6.23 6.40
C GLY A 169 8.23 -5.75 4.96
N LEU A 170 7.94 -4.47 4.73
CA LEU A 170 7.93 -3.85 3.41
C LEU A 170 9.31 -3.39 2.91
N ASP A 171 10.40 -3.75 3.59
CA ASP A 171 11.77 -3.30 3.32
C ASP A 171 11.87 -1.76 3.24
N TYR A 172 11.09 -1.06 4.07
CA TYR A 172 11.01 0.39 4.08
C TYR A 172 10.51 1.02 2.76
N ARG A 173 9.96 0.23 1.83
CA ARG A 173 9.47 0.67 0.51
C ARG A 173 7.98 1.02 0.52
N LEU A 174 7.65 2.15 1.14
CA LEU A 174 6.28 2.67 1.23
C LEU A 174 5.80 3.43 -0.01
N SER A 175 6.70 3.88 -0.90
CA SER A 175 6.33 4.57 -2.13
C SER A 175 5.85 3.58 -3.19
N VAL A 176 4.60 3.17 -3.06
CA VAL A 176 3.91 2.28 -4.01
C VAL A 176 3.07 3.12 -4.94
N LEU A 177 3.05 2.76 -6.22
CA LEU A 177 2.04 3.29 -7.14
C LEU A 177 0.70 2.70 -6.74
N ASN A 178 -0.29 3.56 -6.51
CA ASN A 178 -1.67 3.15 -6.33
C ASN A 178 -2.42 3.26 -7.67
N PRO A 179 -3.57 2.57 -7.82
CA PRO A 179 -4.32 2.59 -9.07
C PRO A 179 -4.76 3.99 -9.52
N LEU A 180 -4.95 4.93 -8.59
CA LEU A 180 -5.34 6.30 -8.90
C LEU A 180 -4.27 7.05 -9.66
N VAL A 181 -2.98 6.83 -9.37
CA VAL A 181 -1.89 7.45 -10.14
C VAL A 181 -1.98 7.10 -11.62
N TYR A 182 -2.32 5.84 -11.94
CA TYR A 182 -2.52 5.43 -13.33
C TYR A 182 -3.72 6.14 -13.96
N VAL A 183 -4.84 6.20 -13.24
CA VAL A 183 -6.07 6.86 -13.71
C VAL A 183 -5.82 8.36 -13.95
N GLU A 184 -5.18 9.05 -13.01
CA GLU A 184 -4.86 10.48 -13.13
C GLU A 184 -3.99 10.77 -14.35
N VAL A 185 -2.93 9.99 -14.57
CA VAL A 185 -2.05 10.17 -15.72
C VAL A 185 -2.76 9.87 -17.04
N ILE A 186 -3.59 8.81 -17.08
CA ILE A 186 -4.38 8.49 -18.27
C ILE A 186 -5.36 9.62 -18.59
N LEU A 187 -6.08 10.13 -17.58
CA LEU A 187 -7.04 11.22 -17.77
C LEU A 187 -6.35 12.51 -18.22
N GLU A 188 -5.16 12.81 -17.70
CA GLU A 188 -4.35 13.96 -18.13
C GLU A 188 -3.92 13.83 -19.61
N VAL A 189 -3.48 12.65 -20.03
CA VAL A 189 -3.16 12.37 -21.44
C VAL A 189 -4.39 12.51 -22.33
N LEU A 190 -5.51 11.91 -21.96
CA LEU A 190 -6.76 11.98 -22.73
C LEU A 190 -7.27 13.42 -22.83
N GLY A 191 -7.21 14.18 -21.74
CA GLY A 191 -7.63 15.58 -21.69
C GLY A 191 -6.80 16.50 -22.59
N LYS A 192 -5.55 16.13 -22.89
CA LYS A 192 -4.65 16.81 -23.84
C LYS A 192 -4.88 16.40 -25.29
N VAL A 193 -5.27 15.15 -25.53
CA VAL A 193 -5.49 14.62 -26.89
C VAL A 193 -6.85 15.05 -27.45
N PHE A 194 -7.87 15.14 -26.59
CA PHE A 194 -9.26 15.36 -27.02
C PHE A 194 -9.84 16.74 -26.67
N GLY A 195 -9.10 17.64 -26.01
CA GLY A 195 -9.63 18.92 -25.56
C GLY A 195 -8.62 20.04 -25.54
#